data_AF-A0A0D6QZY5-F1
#
_entry.id   AF-A0A0D6QZY5-F1
#
_cell.length_a   1.000
_cell.length_b   1.000
_cell.length_c   1.000
_cell.angle_alpha   90.00
_cell.angle_beta   90.00
_cell.angle_gamma   90.00
#
_symmetry.space_group_name_H-M   'P 1'
#
loop_
_entity.id
_entity.type
_entity.pdbx_description
1 polymer ?
#
loop_
_entity_poly.entity_id
_entity_poly.type
_entity_poly.pdbx_seq_one_letter_code
_entity_poly.pdbx_strand_id
1 'polypeptide(L)'
;MEFFQKAKYVRIRSHHGKYLWANDDGASVSQSRDGGKQNAKWKVEIVEGKNLIRLKSCHDCYLTASSILFLLGTTGRKVLQTIPLKLDSSVEWEPIKEGYQAKLRASNGNYLRANGGIPPWRNSVTHDSSQRTATQNWTLWDVEITEIQMPSSLKELKEQAAVKMQQQLDKDATMKMYQT
;
A
#
# COMPACT_ATOMS: atom_id res chain seq x y z
N MET A 1 -6.26 12.81 3.07
CA MET A 1 -7.21 11.79 2.57
C MET A 1 -7.62 10.88 3.72
N GLU A 2 -8.88 10.92 4.15
CA GLU A 2 -9.33 10.26 5.40
C GLU A 2 -9.32 8.73 5.33
N PHE A 3 -9.52 8.13 4.15
CA PHE A 3 -9.66 6.68 4.05
C PHE A 3 -8.36 5.91 4.30
N PHE A 4 -7.19 6.47 3.95
CA PHE A 4 -5.90 5.84 4.29
C PHE A 4 -5.66 5.86 5.80
N GLN A 5 -6.17 6.87 6.52
CA GLN A 5 -6.00 6.97 7.98
C GLN A 5 -6.75 5.85 8.72
N LYS A 6 -7.84 5.35 8.14
CA LYS A 6 -8.63 4.24 8.69
C LYS A 6 -8.20 2.89 8.14
N ALA A 7 -7.34 2.82 7.14
CA ALA A 7 -6.95 1.57 6.51
C ALA A 7 -5.67 1.01 7.12
N LYS A 8 -5.68 -0.27 7.47
CA LYS A 8 -4.46 -1.04 7.76
C LYS A 8 -3.89 -1.64 6.49
N TYR A 9 -4.78 -2.12 5.60
CA TYR A 9 -4.42 -2.64 4.29
C TYR A 9 -5.40 -2.18 3.22
N VAL A 10 -4.86 -1.96 2.03
CA VAL A 10 -5.61 -1.55 0.85
C VAL A 10 -5.26 -2.40 -0.36
N ARG A 11 -6.17 -2.40 -1.34
CA ARG A 11 -5.89 -2.71 -2.74
C ARG A 11 -6.12 -1.44 -3.54
N ILE A 12 -5.31 -1.23 -4.56
CA ILE A 12 -5.31 0.01 -5.33
C ILE A 12 -5.53 -0.38 -6.79
N ARG A 13 -6.69 -0.03 -7.36
CA ARG A 13 -7.13 -0.46 -8.69
C ARG A 13 -7.03 0.68 -9.68
N SER A 14 -6.38 0.44 -10.81
CA SER A 14 -6.23 1.42 -11.89
C SER A 14 -7.51 1.55 -12.71
N HIS A 15 -7.60 2.63 -13.48
CA HIS A 15 -8.62 2.82 -14.50
C HIS A 15 -8.72 1.64 -15.51
N HIS A 16 -7.66 0.83 -15.66
CA HIS A 16 -7.68 -0.35 -16.53
C HIS A 16 -8.31 -1.59 -15.87
N GLY A 17 -8.89 -1.46 -14.67
CA GLY A 17 -9.49 -2.57 -13.92
C GLY A 17 -8.46 -3.58 -13.43
N LYS A 18 -7.24 -3.12 -13.13
CA LYS A 18 -6.13 -3.95 -12.64
C LYS A 18 -5.59 -3.38 -11.34
N TYR A 19 -5.09 -4.23 -10.47
CA TYR A 19 -4.54 -3.85 -9.19
C TYR A 19 -3.04 -3.55 -9.29
N LEU A 20 -2.59 -2.58 -8.50
CA LEU A 20 -1.18 -2.35 -8.21
C LEU A 20 -0.58 -3.63 -7.62
N TRP A 21 0.43 -4.16 -8.28
CA TRP A 21 0.91 -5.51 -8.04
C TRP A 21 2.40 -5.51 -7.72
N ALA A 22 2.74 -6.10 -6.57
CA ALA A 22 4.11 -6.42 -6.19
C ALA A 22 4.53 -7.72 -6.89
N ASN A 23 5.49 -7.65 -7.82
CA ASN A 23 5.97 -8.87 -8.49
C ASN A 23 6.82 -9.72 -7.52
N ASP A 24 6.84 -11.03 -7.78
CA ASP A 24 7.51 -12.02 -6.92
C ASP A 24 9.04 -11.90 -6.94
N ASP A 25 9.60 -11.10 -7.87
CA ASP A 25 11.03 -10.78 -7.90
C ASP A 25 11.47 -9.84 -6.75
N GLY A 26 10.52 -9.35 -5.94
CA GLY A 26 10.77 -8.45 -4.81
C GLY A 26 11.29 -7.07 -5.20
N ALA A 27 11.33 -6.73 -6.49
CA ALA A 27 11.96 -5.52 -7.02
C ALA A 27 11.03 -4.74 -7.95
N SER A 28 10.25 -5.40 -8.80
CA SER A 28 9.43 -4.74 -9.80
C SER A 28 7.96 -4.61 -9.36
N VAL A 29 7.30 -3.60 -9.91
CA VAL A 29 5.88 -3.30 -9.66
C VAL A 29 5.16 -3.25 -11.01
N SER A 30 4.01 -3.92 -11.06
CA SER A 30 3.21 -4.03 -12.28
C SER A 30 1.72 -3.89 -11.98
N GLN A 31 0.88 -4.25 -12.96
CA GLN A 31 -0.56 -4.32 -12.84
C GLN A 31 -1.04 -5.75 -13.12
N SER A 32 -1.93 -6.26 -12.27
CA SER A 32 -2.54 -7.59 -12.42
C SER A 32 -4.05 -7.55 -12.22
N ARG A 33 -4.78 -8.48 -12.84
CA ARG A 33 -6.23 -8.64 -12.62
C ARG A 33 -6.56 -9.39 -11.33
N ASP A 34 -5.59 -10.10 -10.78
CA ASP A 34 -5.78 -10.94 -9.61
C ASP A 34 -5.81 -10.08 -8.33
N GLY A 35 -6.95 -9.48 -8.02
CA GLY A 35 -7.10 -8.71 -6.79
C GLY A 35 -7.02 -9.57 -5.53
N GLY A 36 -7.26 -10.89 -5.62
CA GLY A 36 -7.41 -11.77 -4.46
C GLY A 36 -6.11 -12.06 -3.72
N LYS A 37 -4.97 -12.06 -4.43
CA LYS A 37 -3.66 -12.44 -3.89
C LYS A 37 -3.02 -11.36 -3.00
N GLN A 38 -2.05 -11.80 -2.19
CA GLN A 38 -1.32 -10.92 -1.27
C GLN A 38 -0.48 -9.86 -2.01
N ASN A 39 0.01 -10.16 -3.22
CA ASN A 39 0.74 -9.21 -4.06
C ASN A 39 -0.05 -7.95 -4.44
N ALA A 40 -1.39 -8.03 -4.42
CA ALA A 40 -2.27 -6.88 -4.63
C ALA A 40 -2.57 -6.10 -3.34
N LYS A 41 -2.26 -6.68 -2.17
CA LYS A 41 -2.55 -6.13 -0.84
C LYS A 41 -1.35 -5.33 -0.34
N TRP A 42 -1.56 -4.06 -0.06
CA TRP A 42 -0.53 -3.13 0.43
C TRP A 42 -0.87 -2.68 1.84
N LYS A 43 0.08 -2.83 2.77
CA LYS A 43 -0.03 -2.29 4.12
C LYS A 43 0.15 -0.78 4.05
N VAL A 44 -0.73 -0.06 4.75
CA VAL A 44 -0.64 1.40 4.85
C VAL A 44 0.10 1.76 6.14
N GLU A 45 1.15 2.56 6.01
CA GLU A 45 1.86 3.16 7.14
C GLU A 45 1.74 4.68 7.04
N ILE A 46 1.14 5.31 8.05
CA ILE A 46 0.98 6.76 8.10
C ILE A 46 2.30 7.39 8.56
N VAL A 47 2.76 8.43 7.88
CA VAL A 47 3.92 9.20 8.31
C VAL A 47 3.47 10.23 9.34
N GLU A 48 3.95 10.10 10.58
CA GLU A 48 3.56 10.99 11.67
C GLU A 48 3.84 12.46 11.35
N GLY A 49 2.88 13.33 11.70
CA GLY A 49 3.00 14.78 11.47
C GLY A 49 2.89 15.23 10.01
N LYS A 50 2.65 14.31 9.06
CA LYS A 50 2.52 14.64 7.62
C LYS A 50 1.28 13.97 7.01
N ASN A 51 0.75 14.56 5.94
CA ASN A 51 -0.27 13.91 5.10
C ASN A 51 0.41 12.98 4.07
N LEU A 52 1.33 12.13 4.51
CA LEU A 52 2.06 11.18 3.67
C LEU A 52 1.81 9.75 4.15
N ILE A 53 1.82 8.82 3.21
CA ILE A 53 1.70 7.39 3.47
C ILE A 53 2.89 6.65 2.89
N ARG A 54 3.20 5.48 3.45
CA ARG A 54 4.07 4.48 2.87
C ARG A 54 3.24 3.22 2.60
N LEU A 55 3.51 2.58 1.47
CA LEU A 55 2.83 1.36 1.06
C LEU A 55 3.83 0.21 1.08
N LYS A 56 3.59 -0.77 1.95
CA LYS A 56 4.46 -1.95 2.10
C LYS A 56 3.79 -3.16 1.44
N SER A 57 4.53 -3.87 0.58
CA SER A 57 4.07 -5.06 -0.13
C SER A 57 4.08 -6.30 0.76
N CYS A 58 3.57 -7.42 0.24
CA CYS A 58 3.66 -8.73 0.88
C CYS A 58 5.09 -9.29 1.00
N HIS A 59 6.08 -8.65 0.37
CA HIS A 59 7.49 -9.02 0.45
C HIS A 59 8.28 -8.14 1.42
N ASP A 60 7.60 -7.38 2.28
CA ASP A 60 8.20 -6.40 3.20
C ASP A 60 8.99 -5.27 2.50
N CYS A 61 8.75 -5.06 1.21
CA CYS A 61 9.32 -3.96 0.44
C CYS A 61 8.36 -2.76 0.37
N TYR A 62 8.92 -1.56 0.24
CA TYR A 62 8.17 -0.32 0.07
C TYR A 62 7.98 0.04 -1.40
N LEU A 63 6.80 0.57 -1.72
CA LEU A 63 6.53 1.20 -3.01
C LEU A 63 7.37 2.47 -3.16
N THR A 64 8.32 2.45 -4.09
CA THR A 64 9.41 3.44 -4.19
C THR A 64 9.37 4.17 -5.52
N ALA A 65 9.33 5.50 -5.48
CA ALA A 65 9.51 6.36 -6.65
C ALA A 65 11.01 6.53 -6.95
N SER A 66 11.52 5.83 -7.97
CA SER A 66 12.95 5.83 -8.29
C SER A 66 13.35 7.00 -9.21
N SER A 67 14.64 7.34 -9.25
CA SER A 67 15.17 8.28 -10.25
C SER A 67 15.40 7.62 -11.62
N ILE A 68 15.21 6.30 -11.74
CA ILE A 68 15.53 5.51 -12.93
C ILE A 68 14.47 5.74 -14.02
N LEU A 69 14.91 6.10 -15.22
CA LEU A 69 14.02 6.22 -16.38
C LEU A 69 13.39 4.88 -16.73
N PHE A 70 12.10 4.88 -17.09
CA PHE A 70 11.41 3.65 -17.50
C PHE A 70 11.90 3.17 -18.88
N LEU A 71 11.84 4.06 -19.87
CA LEU A 71 12.29 3.82 -21.24
C LEU A 71 12.95 5.08 -21.81
N LEU A 72 13.91 4.88 -22.71
CA LEU A 72 14.59 5.97 -23.40
C LEU A 72 13.57 6.82 -24.17
N GLY A 73 13.68 8.15 -24.04
CA GLY A 73 12.78 9.11 -24.70
C GLY A 73 11.41 9.26 -24.03
N THR A 74 11.17 8.64 -22.87
CA THR A 74 9.94 8.83 -22.08
C THR A 74 10.20 9.67 -20.81
N THR A 75 9.18 10.36 -20.32
CA THR A 75 9.25 11.18 -19.09
C THR A 75 9.02 10.37 -17.82
N GLY A 76 8.42 9.18 -17.96
CA GLY A 76 8.10 8.30 -16.85
C GLY A 76 9.33 7.65 -16.22
N ARG A 77 9.33 7.58 -14.89
CA ARG A 77 10.35 6.90 -14.09
C ARG A 77 9.79 5.66 -13.42
N LYS A 78 10.66 4.68 -13.15
CA LYS A 78 10.26 3.38 -12.59
C LYS A 78 9.74 3.54 -11.16
N VAL A 79 8.70 2.76 -10.86
CA VAL A 79 8.27 2.49 -9.49
C VAL A 79 8.72 1.08 -9.13
N LEU A 80 9.37 0.96 -7.98
CA LEU A 80 10.05 -0.26 -7.55
C LEU A 80 9.57 -0.71 -6.17
N GLN A 81 9.90 -1.94 -5.84
CA GLN A 81 9.90 -2.47 -4.48
C GLN A 81 11.32 -2.34 -3.93
N THR A 82 11.49 -1.67 -2.79
CA THR A 82 12.81 -1.55 -2.13
C THR A 82 12.72 -1.71 -0.63
N ILE A 83 13.82 -2.11 0.00
CA ILE A 83 14.00 -2.11 1.45
C ILE A 83 15.08 -1.06 1.76
N PRO A 84 14.71 0.22 1.89
CA PRO A 84 15.71 1.25 2.12
C PRO A 84 16.28 1.14 3.54
N LEU A 85 17.58 1.40 3.69
CA LEU A 85 18.23 1.42 5.01
C LEU A 85 17.61 2.47 5.94
N LYS A 86 17.16 3.59 5.34
CA LYS A 86 16.45 4.66 6.02
C LYS A 86 15.22 5.04 5.19
N LEU A 87 14.07 5.12 5.83
CA LEU A 87 12.85 5.58 5.19
C LEU A 87 12.99 7.06 4.83
N ASP A 88 13.11 7.34 3.54
CA ASP A 88 13.25 8.68 2.98
C ASP A 88 12.03 9.08 2.15
N SER A 89 12.11 10.22 1.47
CA SER A 89 11.01 10.76 0.69
C SER A 89 10.72 9.99 -0.60
N SER A 90 11.51 8.99 -0.98
CA SER A 90 11.28 8.17 -2.17
C SER A 90 10.19 7.10 -1.96
N VAL A 91 9.95 6.70 -0.71
CA VAL A 91 8.90 5.74 -0.32
C VAL A 91 7.63 6.40 0.21
N GLU A 92 7.65 7.73 0.33
CA GLU A 92 6.53 8.52 0.83
C GLU A 92 5.67 9.03 -0.32
N TRP A 93 4.36 8.80 -0.21
CA TRP A 93 3.37 9.21 -1.19
C TRP A 93 2.32 10.11 -0.53
N GLU A 94 2.01 11.23 -1.17
CA GLU A 94 0.92 12.12 -0.78
C GLU A 94 -0.38 11.66 -1.47
N PRO A 95 -1.39 11.21 -0.71
CA PRO A 95 -2.69 10.87 -1.28
C PRO A 95 -3.54 12.13 -1.50
N ILE A 96 -3.95 12.37 -2.74
CA ILE A 96 -4.73 13.53 -3.18
C ILE A 96 -6.10 13.06 -3.69
N LYS A 97 -7.18 13.68 -3.18
CA LYS A 97 -8.57 13.33 -3.54
C LYS A 97 -8.92 13.85 -4.92
N GLU A 98 -9.56 13.00 -5.73
CA GLU A 98 -10.11 13.38 -7.01
C GLU A 98 -11.43 12.65 -7.24
N GLY A 99 -12.54 13.31 -6.89
CA GLY A 99 -13.85 12.68 -6.86
C GLY A 99 -13.89 11.50 -5.87
N TYR A 100 -14.19 10.31 -6.40
CA TYR A 100 -14.19 9.03 -5.66
C TYR A 100 -12.86 8.28 -5.74
N GLN A 101 -11.90 8.81 -6.49
CA GLN A 101 -10.59 8.20 -6.72
C GLN A 101 -9.50 8.99 -6.01
N ALA A 102 -8.27 8.47 -6.10
CA ALA A 102 -7.10 9.11 -5.55
C ALA A 102 -5.94 9.16 -6.54
N LYS A 103 -5.17 10.23 -6.44
CA LYS A 103 -3.82 10.33 -6.96
C LYS A 103 -2.83 10.06 -5.84
N LEU A 104 -1.74 9.38 -6.14
CA LEU A 104 -0.60 9.22 -5.24
C LEU A 104 0.57 10.02 -5.81
N ARG A 105 0.93 11.10 -5.12
CA ARG A 105 2.00 12.01 -5.54
C ARG A 105 3.30 11.68 -4.81
N ALA A 106 4.37 11.48 -5.58
CA ALA A 106 5.71 11.32 -5.05
C ALA A 106 6.30 12.69 -4.64
N SER A 107 7.36 12.67 -3.84
CA SER A 107 8.06 13.88 -3.35
C SER A 107 8.56 14.83 -4.44
N ASN A 108 8.88 14.30 -5.63
CA ASN A 108 9.29 15.10 -6.80
C ASN A 108 8.14 15.76 -7.57
N GLY A 109 6.89 15.57 -7.12
CA GLY A 109 5.70 16.15 -7.74
C GLY A 109 5.03 15.27 -8.79
N ASN A 110 5.64 14.14 -9.19
CA ASN A 110 5.04 13.20 -10.13
C ASN A 110 3.97 12.32 -9.47
N TYR A 111 3.12 11.72 -10.30
CA TYR A 111 2.01 10.87 -9.84
C TYR A 111 2.21 9.43 -10.23
N LEU A 112 1.82 8.51 -9.35
CA LEU A 112 1.75 7.08 -9.64
C LEU A 112 0.83 6.85 -10.84
N ARG A 113 1.34 6.15 -11.85
CA ARG A 113 0.72 5.98 -13.15
C ARG A 113 0.66 4.51 -13.54
N ALA A 114 -0.53 4.04 -13.86
CA ALA A 114 -0.80 2.74 -14.45
C ALA A 114 -0.69 2.83 -15.98
N ASN A 115 0.35 2.23 -16.58
CA ASN A 115 0.49 2.25 -18.03
C ASN A 115 -0.34 1.15 -18.72
N GLY A 116 -1.05 1.56 -19.78
CA GLY A 116 -1.72 0.68 -20.72
C GLY A 116 -0.89 0.43 -21.99
N GLY A 117 -1.56 -0.05 -23.04
CA GLY A 117 -0.97 -0.16 -24.38
C GLY A 117 -0.21 -1.46 -24.66
N ILE A 118 0.83 -1.36 -25.48
CA ILE A 118 1.67 -2.50 -25.91
C ILE A 118 2.91 -2.65 -25.01
N PRO A 119 3.51 -3.84 -24.93
CA PRO A 119 4.82 -4.01 -24.30
C PRO A 119 5.86 -3.05 -24.93
N PRO A 120 6.82 -2.53 -24.15
CA PRO A 120 7.04 -2.78 -22.71
C PRO A 120 6.14 -1.97 -21.75
N TRP A 121 5.32 -1.02 -22.23
CA TRP A 121 4.43 -0.21 -21.37
C TRP A 121 3.29 -1.00 -20.73
N ARG A 122 2.80 -2.02 -21.42
CA ARG A 122 1.68 -2.82 -20.94
C ARG A 122 1.92 -3.33 -19.52
N ASN A 123 0.99 -3.00 -18.63
CA ASN A 123 1.01 -3.40 -17.22
C ASN A 123 2.15 -2.80 -16.39
N SER A 124 2.98 -1.91 -16.94
CA SER A 124 4.01 -1.25 -16.15
C SER A 124 3.39 -0.21 -15.23
N VAL A 125 4.10 0.07 -14.14
CA VAL A 125 3.77 1.15 -13.21
C VAL A 125 4.97 2.10 -13.15
N THR A 126 4.69 3.38 -13.35
CA THR A 126 5.68 4.46 -13.36
C THR A 126 5.21 5.61 -12.49
N HIS A 127 6.05 6.61 -12.26
CA HIS A 127 5.58 7.93 -11.84
C HIS A 127 5.98 8.98 -12.88
N ASP A 128 5.03 9.83 -13.24
CA ASP A 128 5.16 10.80 -14.35
C ASP A 128 4.48 12.13 -14.02
N SER A 129 4.84 13.20 -14.74
CA SER A 129 4.22 14.50 -14.58
C SER A 129 2.80 14.52 -15.16
N SER A 130 1.89 15.29 -14.57
CA SER A 130 0.46 15.31 -14.95
C SER A 130 0.14 16.03 -16.26
N GLN A 131 1.14 16.38 -17.08
CA GLN A 131 1.00 17.32 -18.19
C GLN A 131 0.24 16.77 -19.42
N ARG A 132 -0.02 15.46 -19.49
CA ARG A 132 -0.69 14.84 -20.64
C ARG A 132 -2.19 14.61 -20.39
N THR A 133 -3.02 15.53 -20.88
CA THR A 133 -4.50 15.48 -20.80
C THR A 133 -5.08 14.13 -21.22
N ALA A 134 -4.62 13.55 -22.34
CA ALA A 134 -5.13 12.26 -22.86
C ALA A 134 -4.91 11.05 -21.94
N THR A 135 -4.05 11.14 -20.93
CA THR A 135 -3.72 10.02 -20.03
C THR A 135 -3.86 10.39 -18.56
N GLN A 136 -4.58 11.46 -18.24
CA GLN A 136 -4.80 11.87 -16.84
C GLN A 136 -5.44 10.77 -16.00
N ASN A 137 -6.39 10.03 -16.59
CA ASN A 137 -7.08 8.91 -15.93
C ASN A 137 -6.13 7.76 -15.54
N TRP A 138 -4.93 7.67 -16.12
CA TRP A 138 -3.95 6.63 -15.80
C TRP A 138 -3.26 6.89 -14.45
N THR A 139 -3.41 8.10 -13.91
CA THR A 139 -2.93 8.47 -12.57
C THR A 139 -4.01 8.36 -11.49
N LEU A 140 -5.24 8.03 -11.89
CA LEU A 140 -6.36 7.84 -10.98
C LEU A 140 -6.42 6.38 -10.53
N TRP A 141 -6.63 6.21 -9.24
CA TRP A 141 -6.72 4.91 -8.61
C TRP A 141 -7.94 4.83 -7.70
N ASP A 142 -8.71 3.75 -7.82
CA ASP A 142 -9.71 3.36 -6.84
C ASP A 142 -9.00 2.70 -5.65
N VAL A 143 -9.32 3.13 -4.43
CA VAL A 143 -8.73 2.56 -3.22
C VAL A 143 -9.77 1.72 -2.50
N GLU A 144 -9.51 0.42 -2.42
CA GLU A 144 -10.35 -0.56 -1.73
C GLU A 144 -9.72 -0.90 -0.37
N ILE A 145 -10.41 -0.62 0.73
CA ILE A 145 -9.95 -1.00 2.08
C ILE A 145 -10.21 -2.49 2.28
N THR A 146 -9.16 -3.25 2.54
CA THR A 146 -9.26 -4.70 2.83
C THR A 146 -9.22 -5.00 4.32
N GLU A 147 -8.65 -4.10 5.12
CA GLU A 147 -8.59 -4.22 6.56
C GLU A 147 -8.52 -2.83 7.18
N ILE A 148 -9.35 -2.59 8.19
CA ILE A 148 -9.42 -1.31 8.91
C ILE A 148 -8.40 -1.32 10.05
N GLN A 149 -7.76 -0.18 10.29
CA GLN A 149 -6.91 0.05 11.45
C GLN A 149 -7.78 -0.06 12.72
N MET A 150 -7.49 -1.04 13.57
CA MET A 150 -8.19 -1.10 14.86
C MET A 150 -7.82 0.12 15.71
N PRO A 151 -8.83 0.87 16.22
CA PRO A 151 -8.62 1.93 17.20
C PRO A 151 -7.84 1.41 18.41
N SER A 152 -6.99 2.25 19.01
CA SER A 152 -6.17 1.89 20.16
C SER A 152 -7.00 1.33 21.32
N SER A 153 -8.16 1.93 21.59
CA SER A 153 -9.10 1.47 22.63
C SER A 153 -9.61 0.04 22.41
N LEU A 154 -9.87 -0.36 21.16
CA LEU A 154 -10.30 -1.72 20.84
C LEU A 154 -9.15 -2.72 20.89
N LYS A 155 -7.91 -2.28 20.65
CA LYS A 155 -6.72 -3.13 20.88
C LYS A 155 -6.53 -3.40 22.36
N GLU A 156 -6.56 -2.35 23.19
CA GLU A 156 -6.41 -2.45 24.64
C GLU A 156 -7.47 -3.37 25.25
N LEU A 157 -8.75 -3.23 24.85
CA LEU A 157 -9.82 -4.10 25.32
C LEU A 157 -9.60 -5.57 24.94
N LYS A 158 -9.14 -5.85 23.71
CA LYS A 158 -8.85 -7.23 23.27
C LYS A 158 -7.66 -7.82 24.02
N GLU A 159 -6.63 -7.04 24.25
CA GLU A 159 -5.43 -7.45 24.98
C GLU A 159 -5.76 -7.74 26.45
N GLN A 160 -6.53 -6.86 27.10
CA GLN A 160 -7.04 -7.09 28.45
C GLN A 160 -7.95 -8.32 28.53
N ALA A 161 -8.82 -8.54 27.54
CA ALA A 161 -9.68 -9.72 27.49
C ALA A 161 -8.87 -11.02 27.32
N ALA A 162 -7.83 -11.01 26.47
CA ALA A 162 -6.94 -12.16 26.28
C ALA A 162 -6.16 -12.49 27.55
N VAL A 163 -5.63 -11.47 28.25
CA VAL A 163 -4.94 -11.65 29.54
C VAL A 163 -5.87 -12.24 30.58
N LYS A 164 -7.11 -11.73 30.71
CA LYS A 164 -8.11 -12.29 31.64
C LYS A 164 -8.47 -13.74 31.33
N MET A 165 -8.61 -14.09 30.05
CA MET A 165 -8.90 -15.45 29.62
C MET A 165 -7.76 -16.41 29.97
N GLN A 166 -6.50 -16.01 29.76
CA GLN A 166 -5.34 -16.81 30.14
C GLN A 166 -5.26 -17.02 31.66
N GLN A 167 -5.47 -15.95 32.44
CA GLN A 167 -5.48 -16.05 33.91
C GLN A 167 -6.57 -17.01 34.42
N GLN A 168 -7.72 -17.06 33.75
CA GLN A 168 -8.79 -17.98 34.11
C GLN A 168 -8.43 -19.43 33.79
N LEU A 169 -7.84 -19.69 32.62
CA LEU A 169 -7.34 -21.01 32.23
C LEU A 169 -6.27 -21.52 33.19
N ASP A 170 -5.34 -20.67 33.60
CA ASP A 170 -4.27 -21.02 34.53
C ASP A 170 -4.83 -21.33 35.94
N LYS A 171 -5.84 -20.57 36.39
CA LYS A 171 -6.56 -20.85 37.64
C LYS A 171 -7.30 -22.18 37.60
N ASP A 172 -8.02 -22.46 36.51
CA ASP A 172 -8.77 -23.70 36.35
C ASP A 172 -7.84 -24.93 36.24
N ALA A 173 -6.68 -24.78 35.60
CA ALA A 173 -5.64 -25.81 35.55
C ALA A 173 -5.02 -26.07 36.92
N THR A 174 -4.74 -25.00 37.67
CA THR A 174 -4.23 -25.09 39.04
C THR A 174 -5.23 -25.78 39.97
N MET A 175 -6.51 -25.43 39.87
CA MET A 175 -7.57 -26.01 40.71
C MET A 175 -7.75 -27.53 40.47
N LYS A 176 -7.57 -27.98 39.22
CA LYS A 176 -7.61 -29.41 38.87
C LYS A 176 -6.43 -30.21 39.40
N MET A 177 -5.25 -29.60 39.54
CA MET A 177 -4.05 -30.27 40.09
C MET A 177 -4.19 -30.59 41.59
N TYR A 178 -4.97 -29.82 42.35
CA TYR A 178 -5.17 -30.02 43.80
C TYR A 178 -6.38 -30.90 44.14
N GLN A 179 -7.08 -31.44 43.15
CA GLN A 179 -8.25 -32.32 43.33
C GLN A 179 -7.94 -33.81 43.06
N THR A 180 -6.64 -34.18 42.98
CA THR A 180 -6.17 -35.58 42.84
C THR A 180 -5.38 -35.99 44.07
#